data_AF-A0A9R0Y6B2-F1
#
_entry.id   AF-A0A9R0Y6B2-F1
#
_cell.length_a   1.000
_cell.length_b   1.000
_cell.length_c   1.000
_cell.angle_alpha   90.00
_cell.angle_beta   90.00
_cell.angle_gamma   90.00
#
_symmetry.space_group_name_H-M   'P 1'
#
loop_
_entity.id
_entity.type
_entity.pdbx_description
1 polymer ?
#
loop_
_entity_poly.entity_id
_entity_poly.type
_entity_poly.pdbx_seq_one_letter_code
_entity_poly.pdbx_strand_id
1 'polypeptide(L)'
;MGSYHYSSASQFFFAAGDPGPGPSPAARKPARTVRIPVTTPQDAAAARIQAAFRSRRVRRHVAAVRAADAEATRLERLLRRQETVDAVRGDDRERARFSEALMAVLLRLDAVPGHDPAVREARRAVSRRVVGLQEVFDSVLAAPEADTYGVPASLAQVLEGIWGVGEAPAAPPPPAAAAAEEEARRSGWGRFFGVL
;
A
#
# COMPACT_ATOMS: atom_id res chain seq x y z
N MET A 1 -2.88 26.12 -19.66
CA MET A 1 -3.47 25.20 -20.66
C MET A 1 -4.81 24.69 -20.13
N GLY A 2 -5.95 25.13 -20.69
CA GLY A 2 -7.27 24.64 -20.30
C GLY A 2 -7.63 23.35 -21.06
N SER A 3 -8.21 22.36 -20.38
CA SER A 3 -8.73 21.14 -21.01
C SER A 3 -10.10 21.40 -21.62
N TYR A 4 -10.17 21.38 -22.95
CA TYR A 4 -11.43 21.36 -23.67
C TYR A 4 -12.08 19.98 -23.50
N HIS A 5 -13.09 19.89 -22.65
CA HIS A 5 -13.96 18.71 -22.59
C HIS A 5 -15.05 18.87 -23.64
N TYR A 6 -14.89 18.22 -24.78
CA TYR A 6 -15.93 18.10 -25.80
C TYR A 6 -16.98 17.08 -25.31
N SER A 7 -18.00 17.55 -24.60
CA SER A 7 -19.19 16.77 -24.27
C SER A 7 -20.28 17.11 -25.28
N SER A 8 -20.41 16.28 -26.33
CA SER A 8 -21.49 16.39 -27.30
C SER A 8 -22.75 15.74 -26.71
N ALA A 9 -23.57 16.52 -26.04
CA ALA A 9 -24.87 16.08 -25.55
C ALA A 9 -25.92 16.24 -26.66
N SER A 10 -26.22 15.16 -27.38
CA SER A 10 -27.34 15.11 -28.33
C SER A 10 -28.66 15.21 -27.56
N GLN A 11 -29.39 16.31 -27.71
CA GLN A 11 -30.70 16.52 -27.08
C GLN A 11 -31.77 15.92 -27.98
N PHE A 12 -32.38 14.81 -27.57
CA PHE A 12 -33.57 14.28 -28.23
C PHE A 12 -34.83 14.84 -27.56
N PHE A 13 -35.59 15.64 -28.32
CA PHE A 13 -36.89 16.16 -27.89
C PHE A 13 -38.00 15.27 -28.44
N PHE A 14 -38.68 14.53 -27.56
CA PHE A 14 -39.98 13.93 -27.90
C PHE A 14 -41.08 14.92 -27.48
N ALA A 15 -41.58 15.69 -28.45
CA ALA A 15 -42.85 16.38 -28.30
C ALA A 15 -43.96 15.38 -28.63
N ALA A 16 -44.68 14.90 -27.62
CA ALA A 16 -45.98 14.26 -27.85
C ALA A 16 -46.91 15.36 -28.37
N GLY A 17 -47.14 15.37 -29.68
CA GLY A 17 -47.95 16.37 -30.35
C GLY A 17 -49.44 16.12 -30.17
N ASP A 18 -50.17 17.16 -29.79
CA ASP A 18 -51.53 17.39 -30.27
C ASP A 18 -51.73 18.93 -30.36
N PRO A 19 -52.13 19.51 -31.53
CA PRO A 19 -52.26 20.95 -31.67
C PRO A 19 -53.71 21.39 -31.43
N GLY A 20 -54.01 21.92 -30.24
CA GLY A 20 -55.26 22.64 -29.94
C GLY A 20 -54.99 24.12 -29.63
N PRO A 21 -55.76 25.09 -30.15
CA PRO A 21 -55.48 26.51 -30.00
C PRO A 21 -56.13 27.12 -28.75
N GLY A 22 -55.36 27.90 -27.97
CA GLY A 22 -55.90 28.78 -26.91
C GLY A 22 -54.86 29.18 -25.85
N PRO A 23 -54.61 30.49 -25.61
CA PRO A 23 -53.53 30.95 -24.73
C PRO A 23 -54.02 31.18 -23.28
N SER A 24 -53.30 30.63 -22.30
CA SER A 24 -53.40 31.08 -20.90
C SER A 24 -52.07 30.81 -20.15
N PRO A 25 -51.37 31.85 -19.66
CA PRO A 25 -50.07 31.70 -19.02
C PRO A 25 -50.24 31.55 -17.50
N ALA A 26 -50.81 30.43 -17.06
CA ALA A 26 -50.88 30.09 -15.63
C ALA A 26 -50.04 28.83 -15.33
N ALA A 27 -48.97 29.02 -14.57
CA ALA A 27 -48.26 28.02 -13.77
C ALA A 27 -47.83 26.72 -14.49
N ARG A 28 -46.90 26.82 -15.45
CA ARG A 28 -46.10 25.66 -15.88
C ARG A 28 -45.09 25.29 -14.79
N LYS A 29 -45.38 24.20 -14.05
CA LYS A 29 -44.39 23.52 -13.20
C LYS A 29 -43.15 23.19 -14.05
N PRO A 30 -41.90 23.42 -13.59
CA PRO A 30 -40.74 23.11 -14.40
C PRO A 30 -40.71 21.59 -14.63
N ALA A 31 -40.79 21.19 -15.90
CA ALA A 31 -40.67 19.79 -16.29
C ALA A 31 -39.33 19.25 -15.75
N ARG A 32 -39.38 18.23 -14.89
CA ARG A 32 -38.21 17.58 -14.32
C ARG A 32 -37.43 16.92 -15.46
N THR A 33 -36.40 17.60 -15.94
CA THR A 33 -35.53 17.08 -17.01
C THR A 33 -34.75 15.89 -16.46
N VAL A 34 -35.14 14.68 -16.85
CA VAL A 34 -34.37 13.47 -16.55
C VAL A 34 -33.24 13.40 -17.56
N ARG A 35 -32.00 13.68 -17.11
CA ARG A 35 -30.80 13.45 -17.91
C ARG A 35 -30.56 11.95 -17.98
N ILE A 36 -30.92 11.32 -19.10
CA ILE A 36 -30.57 9.92 -19.37
C ILE A 36 -29.19 9.93 -20.03
N PRO A 37 -28.13 9.42 -19.38
CA PRO A 37 -26.83 9.30 -20.01
C PRO A 37 -26.93 8.25 -21.13
N VAL A 38 -26.87 8.69 -22.39
CA VAL A 38 -26.72 7.79 -23.53
C VAL A 38 -25.25 7.39 -23.60
N THR A 39 -24.93 6.19 -23.13
CA THR A 39 -23.58 5.63 -23.26
C THR A 39 -23.40 5.16 -24.71
N THR A 40 -22.51 5.81 -25.44
CA THR A 40 -22.16 5.33 -26.78
C THR A 40 -21.23 4.11 -26.68
N PRO A 41 -21.14 3.26 -27.72
CA PRO A 41 -20.14 2.19 -27.77
C PRO A 41 -18.70 2.71 -27.58
N GLN A 42 -18.42 3.95 -28.02
CA GLN A 42 -17.15 4.64 -27.81
C GLN A 42 -16.90 4.96 -26.33
N ASP A 43 -17.91 5.38 -25.58
CA ASP A 43 -17.81 5.61 -24.13
C ASP A 43 -17.54 4.30 -23.38
N ALA A 44 -18.20 3.22 -23.77
CA ALA A 44 -17.99 1.89 -23.20
C ALA A 44 -16.56 1.38 -23.47
N ALA A 45 -16.04 1.58 -24.68
CA ALA A 45 -14.66 1.25 -25.04
C ALA A 45 -13.65 2.09 -24.25
N ALA A 46 -13.87 3.41 -24.16
CA ALA A 46 -13.03 4.31 -23.38
C ALA A 46 -12.99 3.92 -21.89
N ALA A 47 -14.15 3.61 -21.29
CA ALA A 47 -14.25 3.15 -19.91
C ALA A 47 -13.45 1.86 -19.67
N ARG A 48 -13.48 0.90 -20.60
CA ARG A 48 -12.69 -0.34 -20.52
C ARG A 48 -11.19 -0.07 -20.59
N ILE A 49 -10.75 0.77 -21.52
CA ILE A 49 -9.34 1.16 -21.65
C ILE A 49 -8.85 1.85 -20.36
N GLN A 50 -9.62 2.80 -19.84
CA GLN A 50 -9.29 3.51 -18.61
C GLN A 50 -9.27 2.59 -17.39
N ALA A 51 -10.21 1.63 -17.29
CA ALA A 51 -10.21 0.63 -16.21
C ALA A 51 -8.97 -0.28 -16.30
N ALA A 52 -8.65 -0.78 -17.50
CA ALA A 52 -7.46 -1.59 -17.74
C ALA A 52 -6.18 -0.83 -17.38
N PHE A 53 -6.07 0.44 -17.79
CA PHE A 53 -4.92 1.29 -17.47
C PHE A 53 -4.77 1.55 -15.96
N ARG A 54 -5.87 1.90 -15.27
CA ARG A 54 -5.87 2.08 -13.81
C ARG A 54 -5.43 0.81 -13.09
N SER A 55 -5.97 -0.35 -13.48
CA SER A 55 -5.60 -1.63 -12.87
C SER A 55 -4.12 -1.99 -13.12
N ARG A 56 -3.60 -1.75 -14.33
CA ARG A 56 -2.19 -1.97 -14.67
C ARG A 56 -1.27 -1.07 -13.84
N ARG A 57 -1.64 0.20 -13.65
CA ARG A 57 -0.89 1.13 -12.80
C ARG A 57 -0.82 0.67 -11.35
N VAL A 58 -1.96 0.30 -10.76
CA VAL A 58 -2.01 -0.20 -9.38
C VAL A 58 -1.16 -1.46 -9.24
N ARG A 59 -1.31 -2.44 -10.14
CA ARG A 59 -0.49 -3.67 -10.13
C ARG A 59 1.01 -3.37 -10.20
N ARG A 60 1.41 -2.43 -11.06
CA ARG A 60 2.82 -2.00 -11.17
C ARG A 60 3.32 -1.39 -9.86
N HIS A 61 2.53 -0.54 -9.21
CA HIS A 61 2.92 0.08 -7.93
C HIS A 61 3.00 -0.95 -6.80
N VAL A 62 2.03 -1.85 -6.70
CA VAL A 62 2.07 -2.96 -5.73
C VAL A 62 3.28 -3.84 -5.96
N ALA A 63 3.60 -4.18 -7.21
CA ALA A 63 4.79 -4.99 -7.53
C ALA A 63 6.08 -4.27 -7.13
N ALA A 64 6.18 -2.95 -7.33
CA ALA A 64 7.34 -2.17 -6.91
C ALA A 64 7.51 -2.18 -5.38
N VAL A 65 6.42 -2.00 -4.61
CA VAL A 65 6.45 -2.07 -3.14
C VAL A 65 6.86 -3.47 -2.68
N ARG A 66 6.33 -4.53 -3.29
CA ARG A 66 6.73 -5.91 -2.97
C ARG A 66 8.20 -6.19 -3.26
N ALA A 67 8.72 -5.67 -4.37
CA ALA A 67 10.14 -5.83 -4.71
C ALA A 67 11.04 -5.13 -3.68
N ALA A 68 10.65 -3.93 -3.22
CA ALA A 68 11.36 -3.22 -2.16
C ALA A 68 11.30 -3.98 -0.83
N ASP A 69 10.15 -4.53 -0.45
CA ASP A 69 9.98 -5.33 0.77
C ASP A 69 10.76 -6.65 0.73
N ALA A 70 10.83 -7.29 -0.43
CA ALA A 70 11.66 -8.48 -0.64
C ALA A 70 13.16 -8.16 -0.44
N GLU A 71 13.64 -7.01 -0.91
CA GLU A 71 15.01 -6.58 -0.68
C GLU A 71 15.27 -6.24 0.79
N ALA A 72 14.34 -5.54 1.45
CA ALA A 72 14.44 -5.30 2.90
C ALA A 72 14.53 -6.61 3.69
N THR A 73 13.77 -7.64 3.28
CA THR A 73 13.84 -8.97 3.88
C THR A 73 15.16 -9.68 3.59
N ARG A 74 15.73 -9.48 2.41
CA ARG A 74 17.08 -9.99 2.10
C ARG A 74 18.13 -9.32 2.98
N LEU A 75 18.08 -8.00 3.15
CA LEU A 75 19.00 -7.24 4.00
C LEU A 75 18.87 -7.67 5.46
N GLU A 76 17.65 -7.83 5.98
CA GLU A 76 17.43 -8.36 7.34
C GLU A 76 18.08 -9.73 7.53
N ARG A 77 17.90 -10.65 6.58
CA ARG A 77 18.55 -11.98 6.64
C ARG A 77 20.06 -11.91 6.58
N LEU A 78 20.63 -10.95 5.84
CA LEU A 78 22.08 -10.74 5.80
C LEU A 78 22.57 -10.17 7.14
N LEU A 79 21.89 -9.17 7.70
CA LEU A 79 22.25 -8.57 8.98
C LEU A 79 22.22 -9.58 10.14
N ARG A 80 21.33 -10.59 10.06
CA ARG A 80 21.31 -11.69 11.05
C ARG A 80 22.51 -12.63 10.98
N ARG A 81 23.31 -12.61 9.91
CA ARG A 81 24.51 -13.45 9.78
C ARG A 81 25.67 -12.76 10.48
N GLN A 82 26.32 -13.49 11.39
CA GLN A 82 27.47 -12.96 12.13
C GLN A 82 28.60 -12.50 11.20
N GLU A 83 28.85 -13.22 10.11
CA GLU A 83 29.84 -12.83 9.08
C GLU A 83 29.60 -11.41 8.53
N THR A 84 28.33 -11.03 8.34
CA THR A 84 27.98 -9.70 7.84
C THR A 84 28.14 -8.64 8.94
N VAL A 85 27.79 -8.97 10.18
CA VAL A 85 28.01 -8.09 11.34
C VAL A 85 29.50 -7.79 11.52
N ASP A 86 30.33 -8.82 11.46
CA ASP A 86 31.78 -8.68 11.63
C ASP A 86 32.39 -7.85 10.48
N ALA A 87 31.96 -8.09 9.23
CA ALA A 87 32.42 -7.34 8.07
C ALA A 87 32.09 -5.84 8.17
N VAL A 88 30.88 -5.49 8.63
CA VAL A 88 30.43 -4.09 8.72
C VAL A 88 31.02 -3.36 9.95
N ARG A 89 31.41 -4.11 10.98
CA ARG A 89 32.19 -3.56 12.10
C ARG A 89 33.65 -3.27 11.70
N GLY A 90 34.27 -4.20 10.97
CA GLY A 90 35.69 -4.14 10.61
C GLY A 90 36.02 -3.32 9.35
N ASP A 91 35.09 -3.17 8.40
CA ASP A 91 35.33 -2.44 7.14
C ASP A 91 34.27 -1.35 6.89
N ASP A 92 34.73 -0.10 6.85
CA ASP A 92 33.91 1.08 6.52
C ASP A 92 33.28 0.98 5.12
N ARG A 93 33.89 0.26 4.17
CA ARG A 93 33.32 0.06 2.83
C ARG A 93 32.10 -0.85 2.87
N GLU A 94 32.16 -1.94 3.63
CA GLU A 94 31.02 -2.85 3.80
C GLU A 94 29.90 -2.16 4.60
N ARG A 95 30.28 -1.34 5.60
CA ARG A 95 29.34 -0.45 6.29
C ARG A 95 28.63 0.50 5.32
N ALA A 96 29.38 1.20 4.47
CA ALA A 96 28.82 2.11 3.48
C ALA A 96 27.89 1.37 2.51
N ARG A 97 28.31 0.22 1.98
CA ARG A 97 27.49 -0.61 1.07
C ARG A 97 26.16 -1.02 1.69
N PHE A 98 26.16 -1.45 2.95
CA PHE A 98 24.94 -1.86 3.63
C PHE A 98 24.01 -0.67 3.89
N SER A 99 24.57 0.47 4.31
CA SER A 99 23.80 1.71 4.51
C SER A 99 23.18 2.22 3.20
N GLU A 100 23.94 2.20 2.10
CA GLU A 100 23.47 2.56 0.76
C GLU A 100 22.37 1.61 0.30
N ALA A 101 22.49 0.31 0.55
CA ALA A 101 21.47 -0.67 0.20
C ALA A 101 20.15 -0.41 0.93
N LEU A 102 20.18 -0.11 2.24
CA LEU A 102 19.00 0.27 3.01
C LEU A 102 18.36 1.56 2.49
N MET A 103 19.18 2.59 2.24
CA MET A 103 18.71 3.86 1.67
C MET A 103 18.12 3.68 0.26
N ALA A 104 18.72 2.82 -0.56
CA ALA A 104 18.22 2.50 -1.90
C ALA A 104 16.85 1.81 -1.87
N VAL A 105 16.52 1.06 -0.81
CA VAL A 105 15.15 0.54 -0.61
C VAL A 105 14.17 1.70 -0.37
N LEU A 106 14.49 2.64 0.52
CA LEU A 106 13.65 3.80 0.81
C LEU A 106 13.43 4.68 -0.43
N LEU A 107 14.49 4.98 -1.18
CA LEU A 107 14.40 5.76 -2.42
C LEU A 107 13.49 5.07 -3.46
N ARG A 108 13.56 3.73 -3.57
CA ARG A 108 12.65 2.97 -4.45
C ARG A 108 11.21 3.02 -3.99
N LEU A 109 10.95 3.05 -2.67
CA LEU A 109 9.60 3.23 -2.13
C LEU A 109 9.08 4.64 -2.42
N ASP A 110 9.90 5.67 -2.25
CA ASP A 110 9.52 7.07 -2.49
C ASP A 110 9.20 7.37 -3.96
N ALA A 111 9.86 6.66 -4.87
CA ALA A 111 9.55 6.71 -6.30
C ALA A 111 8.14 6.18 -6.64
N VAL A 112 7.44 5.49 -5.71
CA VAL A 112 6.09 4.97 -5.92
C VAL A 112 5.04 6.07 -5.63
N PRO A 113 4.24 6.49 -6.63
CA PRO A 113 3.17 7.47 -6.44
C PRO A 113 2.09 6.97 -5.47
N GLY A 114 1.71 7.83 -4.52
CA GLY A 114 0.78 7.49 -3.42
C GLY A 114 -0.71 7.81 -3.68
N HIS A 115 -1.15 7.83 -4.95
CA HIS A 115 -2.54 8.19 -5.29
C HIS A 115 -3.56 7.15 -4.85
N ASP A 116 -3.17 5.88 -4.83
CA ASP A 116 -4.02 4.79 -4.36
C ASP A 116 -3.83 4.62 -2.84
N PRO A 117 -4.90 4.71 -2.01
CA PRO A 117 -4.79 4.62 -0.57
C PRO A 117 -4.17 3.30 -0.07
N ALA A 118 -4.44 2.17 -0.72
CA ALA A 118 -3.92 0.87 -0.32
C ALA A 118 -2.42 0.76 -0.65
N VAL A 119 -2.01 1.23 -1.83
CA VAL A 119 -0.58 1.31 -2.19
C VAL A 119 0.17 2.22 -1.22
N ARG A 120 -0.44 3.36 -0.85
CA ARG A 120 0.16 4.30 0.08
C ARG A 120 0.37 3.68 1.46
N GLU A 121 -0.57 2.90 1.97
CA GLU A 121 -0.43 2.25 3.26
C GLU A 121 0.61 1.13 3.23
N ALA A 122 0.62 0.31 2.17
CA ALA A 122 1.66 -0.69 1.97
C ALA A 122 3.06 -0.05 1.91
N ARG A 123 3.22 1.05 1.17
CA ARG A 123 4.47 1.81 1.12
C ARG A 123 4.91 2.28 2.52
N ARG A 124 4.00 2.82 3.32
CA ARG A 124 4.29 3.27 4.70
C ARG A 124 4.71 2.13 5.61
N ALA A 125 4.03 1.00 5.53
CA ALA A 125 4.36 -0.19 6.32
C ALA A 125 5.81 -0.65 6.03
N VAL A 126 6.16 -0.78 4.75
CA VAL A 126 7.53 -1.17 4.35
C VAL A 126 8.55 -0.09 4.73
N SER A 127 8.22 1.19 4.58
CA SER A 127 9.11 2.29 4.98
C SER A 127 9.45 2.23 6.48
N ARG A 128 8.44 2.06 7.34
CA ARG A 128 8.64 1.90 8.79
C ARG A 128 9.53 0.70 9.11
N ARG A 129 9.31 -0.43 8.44
CA ARG A 129 10.12 -1.62 8.62
C ARG A 129 11.59 -1.40 8.22
N VAL A 130 11.84 -0.71 7.10
CA VAL A 130 13.21 -0.41 6.66
C VAL A 130 13.90 0.56 7.61
N VAL A 131 13.19 1.56 8.13
CA VAL A 131 13.72 2.46 9.17
C VAL A 131 14.05 1.67 10.45
N GLY A 132 13.18 0.77 10.89
CA GLY A 132 13.49 -0.11 12.04
C GLY A 132 14.73 -0.99 11.79
N LEU A 133 14.94 -1.46 10.55
CA LEU A 133 16.14 -2.19 10.18
C LEU A 133 17.41 -1.30 10.20
N GLN A 134 17.28 -0.02 9.83
CA GLN A 134 18.36 0.97 9.97
C GLN A 134 18.71 1.20 11.45
N GLU A 135 17.73 1.34 12.33
CA GLU A 135 17.96 1.51 13.78
C GLU A 135 18.69 0.31 14.40
N VAL A 136 18.31 -0.92 14.01
CA VAL A 136 19.00 -2.15 14.42
C VAL A 136 20.43 -2.15 13.90
N PHE A 137 20.63 -1.79 12.64
CA PHE A 137 21.95 -1.70 12.03
C PHE A 137 22.86 -0.69 12.75
N ASP A 138 22.34 0.50 13.04
CA ASP A 138 23.07 1.54 13.78
C ASP A 138 23.43 1.08 15.20
N SER A 139 22.54 0.32 15.84
CA SER A 139 22.81 -0.29 17.15
C SER A 139 23.95 -1.32 17.10
N VAL A 140 24.03 -2.11 16.01
CA VAL A 140 25.13 -3.07 15.80
C VAL A 140 26.47 -2.36 15.65
N LEU A 141 26.48 -1.18 15.02
CA LEU A 141 27.67 -0.35 14.84
C LEU A 141 28.08 0.41 16.10
N ALA A 142 27.12 0.82 16.92
CA ALA A 142 27.36 1.57 18.16
C ALA A 142 27.84 0.67 19.32
N ALA A 143 27.66 -0.66 19.23
CA ALA A 143 28.10 -1.59 20.25
C ALA A 143 29.65 -1.62 20.33
N PRO A 144 30.25 -1.28 21.48
CA PRO A 144 31.70 -1.25 21.62
C PRO A 144 32.31 -2.66 21.57
N GLU A 145 33.49 -2.77 20.98
CA GLU A 145 34.37 -3.95 21.07
C GLU A 145 34.96 -4.04 22.50
N ALA A 146 34.18 -4.46 23.49
CA ALA A 146 34.75 -4.88 24.76
C ALA A 146 33.77 -5.74 25.54
N ASP A 147 34.29 -6.86 26.04
CA ASP A 147 33.86 -7.48 27.27
C ASP A 147 33.50 -6.42 28.34
N THR A 148 32.71 -6.87 29.32
CA THR A 148 32.30 -6.20 30.55
C THR A 148 30.98 -5.39 30.50
N TYR A 149 29.98 -6.01 31.14
CA TYR A 149 28.75 -5.47 31.73
C TYR A 149 27.50 -5.35 30.85
N GLY A 150 26.69 -6.42 30.86
CA GLY A 150 25.22 -6.29 30.86
C GLY A 150 24.50 -6.17 29.52
N VAL A 151 25.10 -6.62 28.42
CA VAL A 151 24.50 -6.61 27.08
C VAL A 151 23.80 -7.97 26.83
N PRO A 152 22.58 -7.99 26.25
CA PRO A 152 21.86 -9.24 25.98
C PRO A 152 22.74 -10.20 25.16
N ALA A 153 22.84 -11.44 25.63
CA ALA A 153 23.81 -12.44 25.17
C ALA A 153 23.61 -12.90 23.72
N SER A 154 22.62 -12.37 23.00
CA SER A 154 22.41 -12.66 21.58
C SER A 154 21.55 -11.60 20.89
N LEU A 155 21.85 -11.38 19.61
CA LEU A 155 21.00 -10.65 18.66
C LEU A 155 19.55 -11.18 18.64
N ALA A 156 19.36 -12.47 18.94
CA ALA A 156 18.05 -13.09 19.06
C ALA A 156 17.19 -12.48 20.19
N GLN A 157 17.77 -12.17 21.36
CA GLN A 157 17.05 -11.51 22.46
C GLN A 157 16.69 -10.06 22.15
N VAL A 158 17.57 -9.33 21.45
CA VAL A 158 17.28 -7.96 20.98
C VAL A 158 16.15 -7.96 19.96
N LEU A 159 16.14 -8.95 19.06
CA LEU A 159 15.07 -9.13 18.10
C LEU A 159 13.76 -9.62 18.74
N GLU A 160 13.81 -10.47 19.77
CA GLU A 160 12.62 -10.89 20.55
C GLU A 160 12.01 -9.73 21.36
N GLY A 161 12.82 -8.82 21.91
CA GLY A 161 12.32 -7.66 22.65
C GLY A 161 11.67 -6.58 21.77
N ILE A 162 12.15 -6.42 20.52
CA ILE A 162 11.67 -5.38 19.59
C ILE A 162 10.55 -5.90 18.68
N TRP A 163 10.56 -7.20 18.36
CA TRP A 163 9.58 -7.85 17.49
C TRP A 163 8.74 -8.92 18.19
N GLY A 164 8.67 -8.88 19.54
CA GLY A 164 7.93 -9.82 20.38
C GLY A 164 6.62 -10.25 19.75
N VAL A 165 6.58 -11.52 19.37
CA VAL A 165 5.37 -12.26 19.03
C VAL A 165 4.37 -11.99 20.14
N GLY A 166 3.15 -11.63 19.75
CA GLY A 166 2.04 -11.35 20.66
C GLY A 166 2.06 -12.33 21.82
N GLU A 167 2.14 -11.76 23.02
CA GLU A 167 2.01 -12.48 24.27
C GLU A 167 0.75 -13.35 24.17
N ALA A 168 0.97 -14.66 24.07
CA ALA A 168 -0.10 -15.61 24.27
C ALA A 168 -0.51 -15.49 25.75
N PRO A 169 -1.73 -15.06 26.07
CA PRO A 169 -2.21 -15.15 27.43
C PRO A 169 -2.19 -16.62 27.84
N ALA A 170 -1.75 -16.87 29.07
CA ALA A 170 -1.86 -18.15 29.73
C ALA A 170 -3.21 -18.82 29.45
N ALA A 171 -3.16 -20.11 29.12
CA ALA A 171 -4.25 -21.08 28.97
C ALA A 171 -5.69 -20.52 29.13
N PRO A 172 -6.52 -20.51 28.07
CA PRO A 172 -7.91 -20.08 28.18
C PRO A 172 -8.78 -21.16 28.88
N PRO A 173 -9.77 -20.77 29.72
CA PRO A 173 -10.93 -21.62 29.94
C PRO A 173 -11.71 -21.79 28.61
N PRO A 174 -12.28 -22.97 28.31
CA PRO A 174 -12.97 -23.21 27.03
C PRO A 174 -14.34 -22.49 26.95
N PRO A 175 -14.96 -22.29 25.76
CA PRO A 175 -14.43 -22.15 24.40
C PRO A 175 -14.84 -20.81 23.73
N ALA A 176 -13.88 -20.07 23.18
CA ALA A 176 -14.13 -18.87 22.35
C ALA A 176 -13.39 -18.92 21.00
N ALA A 177 -13.26 -20.12 20.43
CA ALA A 177 -12.53 -20.39 19.18
C ALA A 177 -13.22 -19.85 17.90
N ALA A 178 -14.26 -19.01 18.00
CA ALA A 178 -14.97 -18.48 16.84
C ALA A 178 -14.56 -17.05 16.44
N ALA A 179 -13.90 -16.28 17.31
CA ALA A 179 -13.68 -14.85 17.07
C ALA A 179 -12.38 -14.53 16.31
N ALA A 180 -11.32 -15.30 16.51
CA ALA A 180 -10.00 -15.00 15.93
C ALA A 180 -9.94 -15.27 14.41
N GLU A 181 -10.73 -16.20 13.88
CA GLU A 181 -10.81 -16.45 12.44
C GLU A 181 -11.55 -15.33 11.67
N GLU A 182 -12.33 -14.48 12.36
CA GLU A 182 -13.13 -13.43 11.73
C GLU A 182 -12.33 -12.14 11.45
N GLU A 183 -11.25 -11.90 12.19
CA GLU A 183 -10.44 -10.67 12.06
C GLU A 183 -9.43 -10.74 10.90
N ALA A 184 -8.91 -11.93 10.61
CA ALA A 184 -8.16 -12.22 9.38
C ALA A 184 -9.04 -12.17 8.12
N ARG A 185 -10.36 -12.37 8.26
CA ARG A 185 -11.34 -12.13 7.18
C ARG A 185 -11.71 -10.65 7.02
N ARG A 186 -11.66 -9.85 8.10
CA ARG A 186 -11.88 -8.39 8.07
C ARG A 186 -10.71 -7.61 7.47
N SER A 187 -9.47 -8.01 7.75
CA SER A 187 -8.27 -7.42 7.17
C SER A 187 -7.93 -8.15 5.87
N GLY A 188 -8.53 -7.73 4.75
CA GLY A 188 -8.44 -8.38 3.42
C GLY A 188 -7.05 -8.48 2.76
N TRP A 189 -6.01 -8.80 3.54
CA TRP A 189 -4.61 -8.96 3.17
C TRP A 189 -4.21 -10.43 2.94
N GLY A 190 -4.98 -11.40 3.45
CA GLY A 190 -4.70 -12.83 3.25
C GLY A 190 -4.66 -13.24 1.76
N ARG A 191 -5.49 -12.61 0.92
CA ARG A 191 -5.49 -12.82 -0.54
C ARG A 191 -4.31 -12.19 -1.27
N PHE A 192 -3.62 -11.22 -0.68
CA PHE A 192 -2.53 -10.49 -1.33
C PHE A 192 -1.15 -11.03 -0.96
N PHE A 193 -0.99 -11.62 0.21
CA PHE A 193 0.31 -12.14 0.68
C PHE A 193 0.48 -13.65 0.58
N GLY A 194 -0.51 -14.37 0.01
CA GLY A 194 -0.35 -15.80 -0.29
C GLY A 194 -0.13 -16.65 0.97
N VAL A 195 -0.83 -16.32 2.06
CA VAL A 195 -0.96 -17.22 3.21
C VAL A 195 -2.24 -18.02 3.00
N LEU A 196 -2.06 -19.22 2.47
CA LEU A 196 -2.95 -20.37 2.56
C LEU A 196 -2.06 -21.58 2.86
#